data_AF-A0A516P0T9-F1
#
_entry.id   AF-A0A516P0T9-F1
#
_cell.length_a   1.000
_cell.length_b   1.000
_cell.length_c   1.000
_cell.angle_alpha   90.00
_cell.angle_beta   90.00
_cell.angle_gamma   90.00
#
_symmetry.space_group_name_H-M   'P 1'
#
loop_
_entity.id
_entity.type
_entity.pdbx_description
1 polymer ?
#
loop_
_entity_poly.entity_id
_entity_poly.type
_entity_poly.pdbx_seq_one_letter_code
_entity_poly.pdbx_strand_id
1 'polypeptide(L)'
;MDSSNYTLPFKPSLLMKENGAIETCDIAESIAQNIMLLIITKKGENRYDDQYGNDVWNLEFDNGVSTAVWENVFIKSLKRQIADYEPRILSPEIKAHIIFVEHNYDTREFTEIKKKVKIAINAKLESTGEQYNFVTELFLSPMSID
;
A
#
# COMPACT_ATOMS: atom_id res chain seq x y z
N MET A 1 26.54 -6.88 -10.59
CA MET A 1 25.32 -7.21 -11.36
C MET A 1 24.45 -5.98 -11.30
N ASP A 2 24.21 -5.32 -12.43
CA ASP A 2 23.21 -4.25 -12.45
C ASP A 2 21.87 -4.86 -12.02
N SER A 3 21.33 -4.36 -10.91
CA SER A 3 20.13 -4.91 -10.29
C SER A 3 18.93 -4.32 -11.02
N SER A 4 18.44 -5.00 -12.06
CA SER A 4 17.22 -4.58 -12.75
C SER A 4 16.00 -4.78 -11.83
N ASN A 5 15.19 -3.73 -11.65
CA ASN A 5 13.90 -3.84 -10.98
C ASN A 5 12.82 -4.16 -12.00
N TYR A 6 11.89 -5.06 -11.66
CA TYR A 6 10.80 -5.48 -12.55
C TYR A 6 9.48 -4.81 -12.17
N THR A 7 8.66 -4.54 -13.18
CA THR A 7 7.34 -3.91 -13.00
C THR A 7 6.28 -4.93 -12.54
N LEU A 8 5.41 -4.51 -11.63
CA LEU A 8 4.19 -5.23 -11.25
C LEU A 8 2.93 -4.62 -11.91
N PRO A 9 1.93 -5.43 -12.28
CA PRO A 9 1.92 -6.90 -12.19
C PRO A 9 2.81 -7.54 -13.25
N PHE A 10 3.36 -8.72 -12.94
CA PHE A 10 4.12 -9.51 -13.90
C PHE A 10 3.25 -9.86 -15.12
N LYS A 11 3.79 -9.68 -16.33
CA LYS A 11 3.12 -9.98 -17.60
C LYS A 11 3.80 -11.18 -18.29
N PRO A 12 3.38 -12.43 -17.99
CA PRO A 12 4.02 -13.62 -18.55
C PRO A 12 4.01 -13.66 -20.08
N SER A 13 2.97 -13.07 -20.70
CA SER A 13 2.79 -13.05 -22.16
C SER A 13 3.90 -12.29 -22.90
N LEU A 14 4.59 -11.35 -22.26
CA LEU A 14 5.72 -10.65 -22.85
C LEU A 14 6.99 -11.51 -22.86
N LEU A 15 7.21 -12.27 -21.79
CA LEU A 15 8.34 -13.19 -21.66
C LEU A 15 8.24 -14.38 -22.62
N MET A 16 7.03 -14.85 -22.90
CA MET A 16 6.79 -16.03 -23.74
C MET A 16 6.92 -15.78 -25.25
N LYS A 17 7.17 -14.54 -25.68
CA LYS A 17 7.40 -14.20 -27.09
C LYS A 17 8.84 -14.49 -27.50
N GLU A 18 9.06 -14.75 -28.78
CA GLU A 18 10.41 -14.81 -29.34
C GLU A 18 11.11 -13.45 -29.14
N ASN A 19 12.29 -13.45 -28.51
CA ASN A 19 12.99 -12.25 -28.03
C ASN A 19 12.21 -11.41 -26.99
N GLY A 20 11.30 -12.05 -26.24
CA GLY A 20 10.57 -11.43 -25.15
C GLY A 20 11.50 -10.95 -24.03
N ALA A 21 11.18 -9.79 -23.46
CA ALA A 21 11.86 -9.24 -22.29
C ALA A 21 10.84 -8.91 -21.20
N ILE A 22 11.27 -8.98 -19.94
CA ILE A 22 10.45 -8.58 -18.80
C ILE A 22 10.54 -7.06 -18.68
N GLU A 23 9.39 -6.41 -18.51
CA GLU A 23 9.35 -4.97 -18.25
C GLU A 23 10.08 -4.65 -16.95
N THR A 24 10.94 -3.64 -17.03
CA THR A 24 11.69 -3.11 -15.90
C THR A 24 11.18 -1.73 -15.54
N CYS A 25 11.37 -1.35 -14.28
CA CYS A 25 11.03 -0.04 -13.77
C CYS A 25 12.25 0.61 -13.10
N ASP A 26 12.14 1.91 -12.87
CA ASP A 26 13.15 2.61 -12.09
C ASP A 26 13.06 2.25 -10.60
N ILE A 27 14.06 2.70 -9.83
CA ILE A 27 14.13 2.42 -8.40
C ILE A 27 12.95 3.03 -7.62
N ALA A 28 12.48 4.21 -7.99
CA ALA A 28 11.42 4.91 -7.28
C ALA A 28 10.07 4.20 -7.45
N GLU A 29 9.79 3.75 -8.68
CA GLU A 29 8.63 2.95 -9.01
C GLU A 29 8.70 1.57 -8.34
N SER A 30 9.87 0.92 -8.34
CA SER A 30 10.07 -0.36 -7.64
C SER A 30 9.80 -0.26 -6.13
N ILE A 31 10.27 0.81 -5.49
CA ILE A 31 9.98 1.09 -4.08
C ILE A 31 8.48 1.35 -3.89
N ALA A 32 7.86 2.12 -4.78
CA ALA A 32 6.43 2.43 -4.69
C ALA A 32 5.56 1.16 -4.79
N GLN A 33 5.93 0.24 -5.69
CA GLN A 33 5.26 -1.05 -5.86
C GLN A 33 5.39 -1.92 -4.61
N ASN A 34 6.58 -2.02 -4.01
CA ASN A 34 6.76 -2.80 -2.78
C ASN A 34 6.02 -2.17 -1.59
N ILE A 35 6.06 -0.85 -1.43
CA ILE A 35 5.27 -0.14 -0.42
C ILE A 35 3.77 -0.42 -0.60
N MET A 36 3.28 -0.40 -1.84
CA MET A 36 1.88 -0.77 -2.12
C MET A 36 1.56 -2.19 -1.68
N LEU A 37 2.44 -3.17 -1.94
CA LEU A 37 2.27 -4.54 -1.46
C LEU A 37 2.22 -4.60 0.07
N LEU A 38 3.16 -3.94 0.77
CA LEU A 38 3.16 -3.87 2.24
C LEU A 38 1.87 -3.26 2.81
N ILE A 39 1.27 -2.31 2.10
CA ILE A 39 0.02 -1.68 2.50
C ILE A 39 -1.16 -2.64 2.33
N ILE A 40 -1.28 -3.31 1.19
CA ILE A 40 -2.49 -4.09 0.85
C ILE A 40 -2.47 -5.54 1.35
N THR A 41 -1.31 -6.07 1.70
CA THR A 41 -1.18 -7.44 2.20
C THR A 41 -1.50 -7.50 3.69
N LYS A 42 -2.36 -8.43 4.10
CA LYS A 42 -2.61 -8.76 5.50
C LYS A 42 -1.49 -9.66 6.02
N LYS A 43 -1.05 -9.39 7.23
CA LYS A 43 -0.03 -10.21 7.90
C LYS A 43 -0.46 -11.69 7.93
N GLY A 44 0.43 -12.59 7.52
CA GLY A 44 0.15 -14.03 7.38
C GLY A 44 -0.38 -14.45 6.00
N GLU A 45 -0.63 -13.54 5.06
CA GLU A 45 -1.04 -13.91 3.69
C GLU A 45 0.12 -14.39 2.82
N ASN A 46 1.34 -13.92 3.09
CA ASN A 46 2.51 -14.39 2.37
C ASN A 46 2.85 -15.81 2.83
N ARG A 47 2.85 -16.75 1.88
CA ARG A 47 3.09 -18.19 2.14
C ARG A 47 4.42 -18.50 2.83
N TYR A 48 5.46 -17.71 2.57
CA TYR A 48 6.82 -18.00 3.01
C TYR A 48 7.29 -17.10 4.16
N ASP A 49 6.59 -16.01 4.41
CA ASP A 49 6.89 -15.06 5.47
C ASP A 49 5.60 -14.58 6.13
N ASP A 50 5.28 -15.14 7.29
CA ASP A 50 4.09 -14.79 8.04
C ASP A 50 4.15 -13.38 8.65
N GLN A 51 5.33 -12.76 8.69
CA GLN A 51 5.53 -11.42 9.22
C GLN A 51 5.28 -10.32 8.19
N TYR A 52 5.29 -10.66 6.89
CA TYR A 52 5.06 -9.73 5.79
C TYR A 52 3.60 -9.25 5.75
N GLY A 53 3.40 -7.93 5.72
CA GLY A 53 2.08 -7.30 5.57
C GLY A 53 1.65 -6.45 6.78
N ASN A 54 0.54 -5.72 6.62
CA ASN A 54 0.07 -4.73 7.59
C ASN A 54 -0.86 -5.34 8.64
N ASP A 55 -0.61 -5.06 9.93
CA ASP A 55 -1.41 -5.52 11.06
C ASP A 55 -2.83 -4.92 11.07
N VAL A 56 -3.02 -3.79 10.40
CA VAL A 56 -4.29 -3.05 10.39
C VAL A 56 -5.47 -3.90 9.89
N TRP A 57 -5.20 -4.86 9.01
CA TRP A 57 -6.20 -5.74 8.41
C TRP A 57 -6.75 -6.76 9.42
N ASN A 58 -6.14 -6.89 10.61
CA ASN A 58 -6.74 -7.64 11.71
C ASN A 58 -7.93 -6.92 12.36
N LEU A 59 -8.07 -5.61 12.11
CA LEU A 59 -9.11 -4.76 12.68
C LEU A 59 -10.22 -4.42 11.66
N GLU A 60 -10.16 -4.97 10.45
CA GLU A 60 -11.01 -4.56 9.33
C GLU A 60 -12.51 -4.78 9.58
N PHE A 61 -12.87 -5.78 10.39
CA PHE A 61 -14.25 -6.12 10.74
C PHE A 61 -14.62 -5.72 12.18
N ASP A 62 -13.76 -5.00 12.89
CA ASP A 62 -14.04 -4.55 14.25
C ASP A 62 -14.75 -3.20 14.25
N ASN A 63 -16.08 -3.23 14.45
CA ASN A 63 -16.92 -2.04 14.49
C ASN A 63 -16.65 -1.13 15.71
N GLY A 64 -15.94 -1.62 16.74
CA GLY A 64 -15.55 -0.84 17.92
C GLY A 64 -14.29 0.02 17.70
N VAL A 65 -13.55 -0.19 16.61
CA VAL A 65 -12.31 0.52 16.33
C VAL A 65 -12.59 1.91 15.74
N SER A 66 -12.24 2.94 16.51
CA SER A 66 -12.29 4.31 16.02
C SER A 66 -11.30 4.54 14.87
N THR A 67 -11.63 5.49 13.99
CA THR A 67 -10.75 5.94 12.91
C THR A 67 -9.33 6.29 13.38
N ALA A 68 -9.19 7.00 14.51
CA ALA A 68 -7.89 7.39 15.05
C ALA A 68 -7.06 6.19 15.51
N VAL A 69 -7.71 5.16 16.07
CA VAL A 69 -7.03 3.92 16.45
C VAL A 69 -6.56 3.17 15.21
N TRP A 70 -7.43 3.07 14.19
CA TRP A 70 -7.08 2.44 12.91
C TRP A 70 -5.87 3.13 12.26
N GLU A 71 -5.87 4.46 12.16
CA GLU A 71 -4.76 5.25 11.60
C GLU A 71 -3.45 5.02 12.37
N ASN A 72 -3.52 5.00 13.70
CA ASN A 72 -2.34 4.77 14.54
C ASN A 72 -1.76 3.36 14.33
N VAL A 73 -2.61 2.33 14.29
CA VAL A 73 -2.19 0.95 14.02
C VAL A 73 -1.60 0.84 12.61
N PHE A 74 -2.26 1.41 11.62
CA PHE A 74 -1.77 1.46 10.23
C PHE A 74 -0.37 2.07 10.15
N ILE A 75 -0.18 3.26 10.72
CA ILE A 75 1.09 4.01 10.67
C ILE A 75 2.19 3.23 11.39
N LYS A 76 1.92 2.72 12.59
CA LYS A 76 2.91 1.95 13.37
C LYS A 76 3.32 0.67 12.66
N SER A 77 2.35 -0.09 12.15
CA SER A 77 2.61 -1.32 11.42
C SER A 77 3.38 -1.04 10.14
N LEU A 78 2.94 -0.06 9.32
CA LEU A 78 3.61 0.25 8.06
C LEU A 78 5.04 0.75 8.28
N LYS A 79 5.28 1.52 9.34
CA LYS A 79 6.63 1.96 9.71
C LYS A 79 7.56 0.78 10.01
N ARG A 80 7.08 -0.23 10.75
CA ARG A 80 7.83 -1.47 11.01
C ARG A 80 8.05 -2.25 9.72
N GLN A 81 7.00 -2.44 8.92
CA GLN A 81 7.08 -3.17 7.66
C GLN A 81 8.09 -2.54 6.68
N ILE A 82 8.12 -1.21 6.56
CA ILE A 82 9.12 -0.53 5.72
C ILE A 82 10.53 -0.75 6.25
N ALA A 83 10.73 -0.68 7.57
CA ALA A 83 12.05 -0.92 8.17
C ALA A 83 12.57 -2.34 7.90
N ASP A 84 11.67 -3.33 7.91
CA ASP A 84 12.04 -4.75 7.76
C ASP A 84 12.12 -5.18 6.29
N TYR A 85 11.28 -4.61 5.40
CA TYR A 85 11.06 -5.11 4.04
C TYR A 85 11.31 -4.10 2.91
N GLU A 86 11.68 -2.85 3.22
CA GLU A 86 12.05 -1.85 2.21
C GLU A 86 13.28 -1.03 2.66
N PRO A 87 14.47 -1.64 2.73
CA PRO A 87 15.68 -0.98 3.24
C PRO A 87 16.21 0.10 2.29
N ARG A 88 15.66 0.25 1.08
CA ARG A 88 16.10 1.25 0.09
C ARG A 88 15.62 2.67 0.44
N ILE A 89 14.74 2.83 1.44
CA ILE A 89 14.35 4.13 1.98
C ILE A 89 14.68 4.25 3.47
N LEU A 90 15.09 5.44 3.88
CA LEU A 90 15.51 5.77 5.24
C LEU A 90 14.57 6.76 5.90
N SER A 91 14.40 6.61 7.21
CA SER A 91 13.63 7.52 8.07
C SER A 91 12.23 7.85 7.54
N PRO A 92 11.37 6.85 7.28
CA PRO A 92 10.05 7.11 6.72
C PRO A 92 9.17 7.87 7.70
N GLU A 93 8.67 9.02 7.24
CA GLU A 93 7.60 9.79 7.87
C GLU A 93 6.28 9.46 7.18
N ILE A 94 5.41 8.75 7.90
CA ILE A 94 4.16 8.22 7.38
C ILE A 94 2.98 9.01 7.95
N LYS A 95 2.08 9.45 7.07
CA LYS A 95 0.79 10.05 7.41
C LYS A 95 -0.31 9.22 6.76
N ALA A 96 -1.34 8.89 7.53
CA ALA A 96 -2.53 8.22 7.05
C ALA A 96 -3.76 8.93 7.61
N HIS A 97 -4.71 9.27 6.74
CA HIS A 97 -5.93 9.96 7.11
C HIS A 97 -7.13 9.34 6.41
N ILE A 98 -8.09 8.89 7.20
CA ILE A 98 -9.37 8.40 6.71
C ILE A 98 -10.30 9.59 6.44
N ILE A 99 -10.92 9.55 5.28
CA ILE A 99 -11.96 10.46 4.85
C ILE A 99 -13.20 9.67 4.42
N PHE A 100 -14.37 10.30 4.58
CA PHE A 100 -15.63 9.77 4.07
C PHE A 100 -15.96 10.49 2.76
N VAL A 101 -16.29 9.71 1.74
CA VAL A 101 -16.62 10.19 0.41
C VAL A 101 -18.07 9.83 0.14
N GLU A 102 -18.91 10.84 -0.02
CA GLU A 102 -20.29 10.66 -0.46
C GLU A 102 -20.32 10.45 -1.98
N HIS A 103 -21.05 9.43 -2.42
CA HIS A 103 -21.31 9.17 -3.82
C HIS A 103 -22.82 9.23 -4.06
N ASN A 104 -23.24 10.29 -4.75
CA ASN A 104 -24.62 10.44 -5.22
C ASN A 104 -24.73 9.81 -6.60
N TYR A 105 -25.59 8.80 -6.72
CA TYR A 105 -25.93 8.22 -8.01
C TYR A 105 -27.19 8.91 -8.52
N ASP A 106 -27.13 9.55 -9.70
CA ASP A 106 -28.31 10.16 -10.33
C ASP A 106 -29.46 9.15 -10.58
N THR A 107 -29.16 7.85 -10.53
CA THR A 107 -30.08 6.74 -10.77
C THR A 107 -30.58 6.03 -9.50
N ARG A 108 -30.12 6.42 -8.29
CA ARG A 108 -30.53 5.81 -7.02
C ARG A 108 -30.98 6.87 -6.02
N GLU A 109 -32.04 6.60 -5.28
CA GLU A 109 -32.55 7.52 -4.24
C GLU A 109 -31.74 7.55 -2.94
N PHE A 110 -30.60 6.85 -2.87
CA PHE A 110 -29.75 6.82 -1.68
C PHE A 110 -28.30 7.22 -1.99
N THR A 111 -27.70 7.97 -1.06
CA THR A 111 -26.28 8.34 -1.06
C THR A 111 -25.46 7.18 -0.49
N GLU A 112 -24.44 6.74 -1.22
CA GLU A 112 -23.48 5.75 -0.72
C GLU A 112 -22.31 6.49 -0.05
N ILE A 113 -22.01 6.15 1.21
CA ILE A 113 -20.84 6.70 1.91
C ILE A 113 -19.70 5.69 1.85
N LYS A 114 -18.59 6.07 1.23
CA LYS A 114 -17.38 5.24 1.14
C LYS A 114 -16.30 5.76 2.07
N LYS A 115 -15.69 4.86 2.83
CA LYS A 115 -14.53 5.16 3.67
C LYS A 115 -13.27 5.01 2.82
N LYS A 116 -12.41 6.02 2.78
CA LYS A 116 -11.15 6.03 2.03
C LYS A 116 -10.02 6.47 2.92
N VAL A 117 -8.88 5.79 2.88
CA VAL A 117 -7.65 6.25 3.54
C VAL A 117 -6.74 6.91 2.50
N LYS A 118 -6.23 8.09 2.83
CA LYS A 118 -5.16 8.79 2.10
C LYS A 118 -3.85 8.56 2.84
N ILE A 119 -2.83 8.12 2.12
CA ILE A 119 -1.54 7.73 2.68
C ILE A 119 -0.46 8.55 2.00
N ALA A 120 0.45 9.12 2.79
CA ALA A 120 1.63 9.84 2.32
C ALA A 120 2.86 9.39 3.10
N ILE A 121 3.95 9.15 2.40
CA ILE A 121 5.25 8.74 2.95
C ILE A 121 6.31 9.68 2.40
N ASN A 122 7.04 10.33 3.30
CA ASN A 122 8.24 11.09 2.97
C ASN A 122 9.43 10.36 3.57
N ALA A 123 10.47 10.13 2.78
CA ALA A 123 11.66 9.41 3.20
C ALA A 123 12.88 9.91 2.40
N LYS A 124 14.05 9.30 2.61
CA LYS A 124 15.21 9.49 1.75
C LYS A 124 15.60 8.20 1.08
N LEU A 125 16.02 8.25 -0.17
CA LEU A 125 16.65 7.11 -0.82
C LEU A 125 17.96 6.78 -0.10
N GLU A 126 18.19 5.51 0.21
CA GLU A 126 19.41 5.06 0.87
C GLU A 126 20.65 5.30 -0.01
N SER A 127 20.52 5.04 -1.31
CA SER A 127 21.63 5.09 -2.26
C SER A 127 22.12 6.51 -2.60
N THR A 128 21.20 7.47 -2.69
CA THR A 128 21.52 8.84 -3.13
C THR A 128 21.36 9.88 -2.02
N GLY A 129 20.63 9.56 -0.95
CA GLY A 129 20.23 10.53 0.08
C GLY A 129 19.15 11.52 -0.38
N GLU A 130 18.67 11.42 -1.62
CA GLU A 130 17.64 12.30 -2.17
C GLU A 130 16.28 12.04 -1.54
N GLN A 131 15.42 13.06 -1.59
CA GLN A 131 14.06 12.98 -1.07
C GLN A 131 13.23 11.98 -1.90
N TYR A 132 12.58 11.04 -1.22
CA TYR A 132 11.60 10.12 -1.78
C TYR A 132 10.21 10.45 -1.23
N ASN A 133 9.23 10.57 -2.13
CA ASN A 133 7.84 10.85 -1.77
C ASN A 133 6.92 9.83 -2.43
N PHE A 134 6.03 9.24 -1.63
CA PHE A 134 5.02 8.30 -2.07
C PHE A 134 3.65 8.75 -1.55
N VAL A 135 2.65 8.74 -2.42
CA VAL A 135 1.27 9.06 -2.06
C VAL A 135 0.34 8.06 -2.73
N THR A 136 -0.62 7.53 -1.97
CA THR A 136 -1.66 6.66 -2.50
C THR A 136 -2.96 6.82 -1.71
N GLU A 137 -4.02 6.24 -2.21
CA GLU A 137 -5.30 6.15 -1.52
C GLU A 137 -5.95 4.78 -1.71
N LEU A 138 -6.64 4.30 -0.68
CA LEU A 138 -7.33 3.02 -0.69
C LEU A 138 -8.73 3.17 -0.15
N PHE A 139 -9.70 2.60 -0.86
CA PHE A 139 -11.04 2.41 -0.32
C PHE A 139 -11.00 1.29 0.70
N LEU A 140 -11.58 1.54 1.87
CA LEU A 140 -11.76 0.53 2.90
C LEU A 140 -13.11 -0.15 2.64
N SER A 141 -13.17 -1.46 2.90
CA SER A 141 -14.34 -2.31 2.65
C SER A 141 -15.64 -1.67 3.14
N PRO A 142 -16.76 -1.87 2.42
CA PRO A 142 -18.03 -1.25 2.79
C PRO A 142 -18.45 -1.71 4.19
N MET A 143 -18.83 -0.76 5.05
CA MET A 143 -19.67 -1.11 6.20
C MET A 143 -21.03 -1.49 5.63
N SER A 144 -21.39 -2.77 5.73
CA SER A 144 -22.78 -3.19 5.51
C SER A 144 -23.65 -2.43 6.51
N ILE A 145 -24.57 -1.62 5.99
CA ILE A 145 -25.64 -1.04 6.79
C ILE A 145 -26.64 -2.19 6.98
N ASP A 146 -26.76 -2.67 8.21
CA ASP A 146 -27.91 -3.46 8.65
C ASP A 146 -29.02 -2.50 9.12
#